data_AF-A0A857MMH8-F1
#
_entry.id   AF-A0A857MMH8-F1
#
_cell.length_a   1.000
_cell.length_b   1.000
_cell.length_c   1.000
_cell.angle_alpha   90.00
_cell.angle_beta   90.00
_cell.angle_gamma   90.00
#
_symmetry.space_group_name_H-M   'P 1'
#
loop_
_entity.id
_entity.type
_entity.pdbx_description
1 polymer ?
#
loop_
_entity_poly.entity_id
_entity_poly.type
_entity_poly.pdbx_seq_one_letter_code
_entity_poly.pdbx_strand_id
1 'polypeptide(L)'
;MKQYFGFTIVEIIVVITAIAILAGIGMVSYSATQVRARDTERTADIDVMSAALETYYERFGKYPDTATIAGTGFITDTLRVPTDAMTTPGSTATAPYYSYSIGTSATTSQYAYMAYQNTGSTQCTAATQTCTRFVLYYNLERSGAQTKLSKFGN
;
A
#
# COMPACT_ATOMS: atom_id res chain seq x y z
N MET A 1 5.96 29.31 60.39
CA MET A 1 5.43 29.72 59.07
C MET A 1 6.31 29.07 58.01
N LYS A 2 5.74 28.27 57.11
CA LYS A 2 6.49 27.47 56.12
C LYS A 2 6.58 28.30 54.83
N GLN A 3 7.77 28.78 54.50
CA GLN A 3 8.01 29.59 53.30
C GLN A 3 8.03 28.66 52.08
N TYR A 4 7.21 28.95 51.07
CA TYR A 4 7.27 28.27 49.77
C TYR A 4 8.23 29.03 48.87
N PHE A 5 9.35 28.40 48.52
CA PHE A 5 10.25 28.91 47.48
C PHE A 5 9.56 28.71 46.13
N GLY A 6 9.22 29.82 45.45
CA GLY A 6 8.64 29.82 44.11
C GLY A 6 9.72 29.77 43.03
N PHE A 7 9.40 29.18 41.89
CA PHE A 7 10.26 29.19 40.71
C PHE A 7 10.46 30.60 40.17
N THR A 8 11.64 30.88 39.62
CA THR A 8 11.95 32.17 39.01
C THR A 8 11.30 32.30 37.63
N ILE A 9 11.02 33.53 37.19
CA ILE A 9 10.54 33.81 35.83
C ILE A 9 11.53 33.27 34.79
N VAL A 10 12.83 33.37 35.08
CA VAL A 10 13.90 32.87 34.22
C VAL A 10 13.82 31.35 34.07
N GLU A 11 13.55 30.61 35.15
CA GLU A 11 13.35 29.15 35.09
C GLU A 11 12.17 28.76 34.20
N ILE A 12 11.05 29.47 34.30
CA ILE A 12 9.89 29.17 33.46
C ILE A 12 10.20 29.46 31.98
N ILE A 13 10.91 30.54 31.68
CA ILE A 13 11.29 30.90 30.30
C ILE A 13 12.25 29.86 29.69
N VAL A 14 13.23 29.38 30.45
CA VAL A 14 14.17 28.36 29.96
C VAL A 14 13.46 27.03 29.70
N VAL A 15 12.51 26.64 30.54
CA VAL A 15 11.77 25.38 30.36
C VAL A 15 10.86 25.42 29.14
N ILE A 16 10.08 26.50 28.95
CA ILE A 16 9.18 26.59 27.78
C ILE A 16 9.97 26.69 26.46
N THR A 17 11.14 27.36 26.47
CA THR A 17 12.00 27.45 25.27
C THR A 17 12.61 26.09 24.94
N ALA A 18 13.06 25.33 25.93
CA ALA A 18 13.53 23.96 25.74
C ALA A 18 12.43 23.05 25.18
N ILE A 19 11.20 23.11 25.72
CA ILE A 19 10.06 22.34 25.23
C ILE A 19 9.73 22.72 23.78
N ALA A 20 9.74 24.01 23.42
CA ALA A 20 9.46 24.47 22.06
C ALA A 20 10.49 23.92 21.04
N ILE A 21 11.78 23.92 21.39
CA ILE A 21 12.84 23.38 20.54
C ILE A 21 12.67 21.86 20.36
N LEU A 22 12.47 21.13 21.46
CA LEU A 22 12.29 19.67 21.42
C LEU A 22 11.03 19.27 20.65
N ALA A 23 9.93 20.00 20.83
CA ALA A 23 8.69 19.79 20.08
C ALA A 23 8.89 20.00 18.58
N GLY A 24 9.61 21.06 18.19
CA GLY A 24 9.94 21.35 16.79
C GLY A 24 10.70 20.23 16.10
N ILE A 25 11.77 19.72 16.73
CA ILE A 25 12.59 18.61 16.21
C ILE A 25 11.77 17.30 16.18
N GLY A 26 10.99 17.04 17.22
CA GLY A 26 10.15 15.86 17.35
C GLY A 26 9.16 15.71 16.19
N MET A 27 8.47 16.80 15.81
CA MET A 27 7.47 16.78 14.74
C MET A 27 8.04 16.36 13.37
N VAL A 28 9.23 16.84 12.99
CA VAL A 28 9.85 16.51 11.70
C VAL A 28 10.31 15.05 11.65
N SER A 29 10.86 14.52 12.75
CA SER A 29 11.30 13.13 12.83
C SER A 29 10.15 12.12 12.79
N TYR A 30 9.01 12.50 13.39
CA TYR A 30 7.82 11.67 13.47
C TYR A 30 7.16 11.47 12.09
N SER A 31 7.07 12.53 11.28
CA SER A 31 6.48 12.44 9.94
C SER A 31 7.31 11.54 9.01
N ALA A 32 8.63 11.66 9.01
CA ALA A 32 9.51 10.81 8.21
C ALA A 32 9.43 9.33 8.60
N THR A 33 9.24 9.03 9.88
CA THR A 33 9.13 7.66 10.39
C THR A 33 7.80 7.03 9.98
N GLN A 34 6.69 7.77 10.07
CA GLN A 34 5.40 7.28 9.59
C GLN A 34 5.41 6.97 8.10
N VAL A 35 6.01 7.85 7.28
CA VAL A 35 6.11 7.64 5.84
C VAL A 35 6.84 6.32 5.53
N ARG A 36 7.94 6.02 6.24
CA ARG A 36 8.68 4.77 6.09
C ARG A 36 7.87 3.54 6.51
N ALA A 37 7.12 3.64 7.61
CA ALA A 37 6.26 2.56 8.07
C ALA A 37 5.17 2.25 7.03
N ARG A 38 4.49 3.28 6.51
CA ARG A 38 3.46 3.13 5.47
C ARG A 38 4.02 2.57 4.17
N ASP A 39 5.20 3.00 3.74
CA ASP A 39 5.85 2.43 2.55
C ASP A 39 6.23 0.96 2.74
N THR A 40 6.68 0.58 3.95
CA THR A 40 6.99 -0.82 4.28
C THR A 40 5.74 -1.69 4.26
N GLU A 41 4.63 -1.18 4.82
CA GLU A 41 3.33 -1.84 4.80
C GLU A 41 2.80 -1.99 3.38
N ARG A 42 2.90 -0.95 2.52
CA ARG A 42 2.55 -1.06 1.10
C ARG A 42 3.32 -2.14 0.35
N THR A 43 4.61 -2.26 0.61
CA THR A 43 5.42 -3.32 -0.01
C THR A 43 4.98 -4.70 0.48
N ALA A 44 4.71 -4.85 1.78
CA ALA A 44 4.22 -6.11 2.35
C ALA A 44 2.86 -6.52 1.76
N ASP A 45 1.92 -5.59 1.62
CA ASP A 45 0.61 -5.82 0.99
C ASP A 45 0.76 -6.35 -0.44
N ILE A 46 1.64 -5.72 -1.22
CA ILE A 46 1.94 -6.12 -2.61
C ILE A 46 2.57 -7.50 -2.68
N ASP A 47 3.44 -7.85 -1.73
CA ASP A 47 4.04 -9.19 -1.67
C ASP A 47 3.00 -10.26 -1.30
N VAL A 48 2.08 -9.97 -0.38
CA VAL A 48 0.95 -10.86 -0.05
C VAL A 48 0.06 -11.07 -1.27
N MET A 49 -0.32 -9.99 -1.97
CA MET A 49 -1.13 -10.08 -3.19
C MET A 49 -0.40 -10.83 -4.30
N SER A 50 0.90 -10.57 -4.52
CA SER A 50 1.65 -11.26 -5.56
C SER A 50 1.72 -12.75 -5.25
N ALA A 51 2.04 -13.13 -4.01
CA ALA A 51 2.10 -14.54 -3.61
C ALA A 51 0.77 -15.27 -3.85
N ALA A 52 -0.36 -14.65 -3.50
CA ALA A 52 -1.69 -15.22 -3.76
C ALA A 52 -1.97 -15.42 -5.26
N LEU A 53 -1.56 -14.48 -6.10
CA LEU A 53 -1.68 -14.59 -7.56
C LEU A 53 -0.78 -15.68 -8.13
N GLU A 54 0.45 -15.83 -7.62
CA GLU A 54 1.35 -16.91 -8.02
C GLU A 54 0.77 -18.29 -7.64
N THR A 55 0.23 -18.45 -6.43
CA THR A 55 -0.45 -19.69 -6.02
C THR A 55 -1.67 -19.98 -6.89
N TYR A 56 -2.42 -18.95 -7.30
CA TYR A 56 -3.51 -19.13 -8.25
C TYR A 56 -3.02 -19.65 -9.61
N TYR A 57 -1.92 -19.09 -10.12
CA TYR A 57 -1.31 -19.57 -11.37
C TYR A 57 -0.85 -21.02 -11.27
N GLU A 58 -0.22 -21.43 -10.17
CA GLU A 58 0.18 -22.83 -9.95
C GLU A 58 -1.01 -23.78 -9.96
N ARG A 59 -2.18 -23.33 -9.50
CA ARG A 59 -3.40 -24.16 -9.46
C ARG A 59 -4.15 -24.22 -10.79
N PHE A 60 -4.22 -23.12 -11.53
CA PHE A 60 -5.09 -22.99 -12.71
C PHE A 60 -4.33 -22.82 -14.03
N GLY A 61 -3.00 -22.70 -14.00
CA GLY A 61 -2.14 -22.50 -15.17
C GLY A 61 -2.28 -21.12 -15.83
N LYS A 62 -2.99 -20.19 -15.19
CA LYS A 62 -3.19 -18.82 -15.66
C LYS A 62 -3.48 -17.88 -14.49
N TYR A 63 -3.19 -16.60 -14.67
CA TYR A 63 -3.65 -15.55 -13.76
C TYR A 63 -5.13 -15.22 -14.02
N PRO A 64 -5.85 -14.70 -13.02
CA PRO A 64 -7.21 -14.22 -13.23
C PRO A 64 -7.22 -13.00 -14.17
N ASP A 65 -8.19 -12.92 -15.07
CA ASP A 65 -8.43 -11.71 -15.86
C ASP A 65 -9.03 -10.59 -14.98
N THR A 66 -9.06 -9.37 -15.50
CA THR A 66 -9.56 -8.21 -14.73
C THR A 66 -11.03 -8.34 -14.36
N ALA A 67 -11.87 -8.99 -15.16
CA ALA A 67 -13.29 -9.17 -14.84
C ALA A 67 -13.50 -10.23 -13.75
N THR A 68 -12.67 -11.28 -13.72
CA THR A 68 -12.69 -12.27 -12.64
C THR A 68 -12.24 -11.65 -11.31
N ILE A 69 -11.18 -10.85 -11.30
CA ILE A 69 -10.72 -10.11 -10.12
C ILE A 69 -11.79 -9.12 -9.60
N ALA A 70 -12.56 -8.52 -10.51
CA ALA A 70 -13.69 -7.66 -10.18
C ALA A 70 -14.85 -8.37 -9.48
N GLY A 71 -14.88 -9.70 -9.55
CA GLY A 71 -15.93 -10.51 -8.94
C GLY A 71 -16.01 -10.29 -7.44
N THR A 72 -17.24 -10.17 -6.92
CA THR A 72 -17.49 -10.03 -5.49
C THR A 72 -16.88 -11.20 -4.72
N GLY A 73 -16.04 -10.90 -3.72
CA GLY A 73 -15.41 -11.92 -2.87
C GLY A 73 -14.27 -12.69 -3.55
N PHE A 74 -13.94 -12.46 -4.83
CA PHE A 74 -12.87 -13.21 -5.48
C PHE A 74 -11.53 -13.06 -4.75
N ILE A 75 -11.20 -11.82 -4.38
CA ILE A 75 -9.94 -11.51 -3.71
C ILE A 75 -9.87 -12.12 -2.30
N THR A 76 -10.95 -12.07 -1.53
CA THR A 76 -10.99 -12.59 -0.15
C THR A 76 -11.20 -14.09 -0.08
N ASP A 77 -12.03 -14.65 -0.96
CA ASP A 77 -12.50 -16.03 -0.84
C ASP A 77 -11.68 -16.98 -1.71
N THR A 78 -11.30 -16.53 -2.92
CA THR A 78 -10.54 -17.34 -3.88
C THR A 78 -9.05 -17.12 -3.75
N LEU A 79 -8.60 -15.86 -3.78
CA LEU A 79 -7.18 -15.52 -3.60
C LEU A 79 -6.75 -15.52 -2.13
N ARG A 80 -7.70 -15.44 -1.18
CA ARG A 80 -7.43 -15.42 0.26
C ARG A 80 -6.53 -14.26 0.69
N VAL A 81 -6.58 -13.15 -0.02
CA VAL A 81 -5.90 -11.92 0.36
C VAL A 81 -6.70 -11.26 1.48
N PRO A 82 -6.07 -10.91 2.63
CA PRO A 82 -6.77 -10.24 3.72
C PRO A 82 -7.20 -8.83 3.30
N THR A 83 -8.33 -8.37 3.83
CA THR A 83 -8.89 -7.04 3.53
C THR A 83 -7.97 -5.89 3.90
N ASP A 84 -7.11 -6.10 4.89
CA ASP A 84 -6.14 -5.10 5.35
C ASP A 84 -5.10 -4.85 4.25
N ALA A 85 -4.63 -5.90 3.57
CA ALA A 85 -3.71 -5.80 2.43
C ALA A 85 -4.38 -5.23 1.16
N MET A 86 -5.69 -4.99 1.18
CA MET A 86 -6.42 -4.34 0.09
C MET A 86 -6.63 -2.84 0.35
N THR A 87 -6.25 -2.34 1.53
CA THR A 87 -6.45 -0.94 1.93
C THR A 87 -5.09 -0.28 2.06
N THR A 88 -4.84 0.80 1.32
CA THR A 88 -3.52 1.44 1.42
C THR A 88 -3.36 2.16 2.77
N PRO A 89 -2.17 2.10 3.38
CA PRO A 89 -1.88 2.79 4.62
C PRO A 89 -2.08 4.30 4.48
N GLY A 90 -2.78 4.90 5.45
CA GLY A 90 -3.09 6.34 5.45
C GLY A 90 -4.23 6.76 4.51
N SER A 91 -4.91 5.83 3.85
CA SER A 91 -6.15 6.14 3.14
C SER A 91 -7.27 6.49 4.13
N THR A 92 -7.99 7.58 3.86
CA THR A 92 -9.13 8.03 4.69
C THR A 92 -10.46 7.47 4.23
N ALA A 93 -10.45 6.66 3.18
CA ALA A 93 -11.67 6.39 2.47
C ALA A 93 -12.25 5.02 2.89
N THR A 94 -13.54 4.78 2.64
CA THR A 94 -14.40 3.85 3.40
C THR A 94 -14.51 2.39 2.91
N ALA A 95 -13.68 1.93 1.98
CA ALA A 95 -13.74 0.58 1.38
C ALA A 95 -12.34 0.17 0.90
N PRO A 96 -12.02 -1.14 0.76
CA PRO A 96 -10.67 -1.55 0.36
C PRO A 96 -10.27 -0.94 -0.99
N TYR A 97 -9.21 -0.12 -1.01
CA TYR A 97 -8.69 0.60 -2.19
C TYR A 97 -7.88 -0.30 -3.11
N TYR A 98 -8.46 -1.41 -3.50
CA TYR A 98 -7.95 -2.23 -4.58
C TYR A 98 -8.78 -1.94 -5.83
N SER A 99 -8.11 -1.48 -6.88
CA SER A 99 -8.73 -1.21 -8.18
C SER A 99 -8.25 -2.22 -9.22
N TYR A 100 -9.17 -2.70 -10.06
CA TYR A 100 -8.80 -3.39 -11.29
C TYR A 100 -9.09 -2.41 -12.43
N SER A 101 -8.09 -2.10 -13.24
CA SER A 101 -8.26 -1.09 -14.29
C SER A 101 -7.68 -1.57 -15.60
N ILE A 102 -8.35 -1.18 -16.68
CA ILE A 102 -7.81 -1.23 -18.04
C ILE A 102 -6.96 0.04 -18.20
N GLY A 103 -5.72 0.02 -17.69
CA GLY A 103 -4.78 1.16 -17.69
C GLY A 103 -3.88 1.24 -16.45
N THR A 104 -2.75 1.95 -16.55
CA THR A 104 -1.58 1.89 -15.62
C THR A 104 -1.65 2.78 -14.37
N SER A 105 -2.84 3.02 -13.78
CA SER A 105 -2.99 4.08 -12.77
C SER A 105 -3.24 3.53 -11.36
N ALA A 106 -2.16 3.36 -10.60
CA ALA A 106 -2.24 3.40 -9.13
C ALA A 106 -1.95 4.83 -8.64
N THR A 107 -2.58 5.24 -7.55
CA THR A 107 -2.21 6.43 -6.76
C THR A 107 -1.61 5.97 -5.44
N THR A 108 -1.23 6.88 -4.54
CA THR A 108 -0.81 6.51 -3.17
C THR A 108 -1.96 5.94 -2.33
N SER A 109 -3.19 6.19 -2.76
CA SER A 109 -4.42 5.77 -2.08
C SER A 109 -5.00 4.47 -2.62
N GLN A 110 -4.40 3.83 -3.63
CA GLN A 110 -4.93 2.58 -4.20
C GLN A 110 -3.84 1.66 -4.76
N TYR A 111 -4.10 0.36 -4.71
CA TYR A 111 -3.38 -0.64 -5.49
C TYR A 111 -4.12 -0.90 -6.80
N ALA A 112 -3.39 -1.22 -7.87
CA ALA A 112 -4.00 -1.59 -9.15
C ALA A 112 -3.46 -2.92 -9.68
N TYR A 113 -4.34 -3.70 -10.28
CA TYR A 113 -4.01 -4.98 -10.90
C TYR A 113 -4.35 -5.01 -12.38
N MET A 114 -3.42 -5.54 -13.16
CA MET A 114 -3.58 -5.74 -14.59
C MET A 114 -3.04 -7.11 -15.00
N ALA A 115 -3.81 -7.85 -15.77
CA ALA A 115 -3.42 -9.13 -16.34
C ALA A 115 -3.18 -9.01 -17.85
N TYR A 116 -2.22 -9.77 -18.37
CA TYR A 116 -1.82 -9.75 -19.78
C TYR A 116 -1.69 -11.16 -20.34
N GLN A 117 -1.86 -11.27 -21.66
CA GLN A 117 -1.55 -12.47 -22.42
C GLN A 117 -0.02 -12.62 -22.62
N ASN A 118 0.41 -13.77 -23.16
CA ASN A 118 1.84 -14.13 -23.27
C ASN A 118 2.60 -13.21 -24.24
N THR A 119 1.94 -12.75 -25.29
CA THR A 119 2.54 -11.91 -26.33
C THR A 119 1.96 -10.51 -26.34
N GLY A 120 2.82 -9.49 -26.22
CA GLY A 120 2.48 -8.08 -26.39
C GLY A 120 1.79 -7.45 -25.17
N SER A 121 1.17 -6.28 -25.40
CA SER A 121 0.52 -5.48 -24.35
C SER A 121 -1.00 -5.74 -24.27
N THR A 122 -1.47 -6.87 -24.81
CA THR A 122 -2.90 -7.22 -24.82
C THR A 122 -3.36 -7.59 -23.43
N GLN A 123 -4.20 -6.73 -22.86
CA GLN A 123 -4.79 -6.93 -21.55
C GLN A 123 -5.84 -8.03 -21.57
N CYS A 124 -5.88 -8.76 -20.46
CA CYS A 124 -6.90 -9.75 -20.17
C CYS A 124 -8.10 -9.09 -19.49
N THR A 125 -9.12 -8.77 -20.28
CA THR A 125 -10.35 -8.13 -19.81
C THR A 125 -11.52 -9.09 -19.61
N ALA A 126 -11.41 -10.34 -20.08
CA ALA A 126 -12.47 -11.34 -20.01
C ALA A 126 -11.95 -12.74 -19.66
N ALA A 127 -12.80 -13.53 -19.00
CA ALA A 127 -12.50 -14.88 -18.49
C ALA A 127 -12.12 -15.94 -19.54
N THR A 128 -12.42 -15.67 -20.82
CA THR A 128 -12.05 -16.55 -21.95
C THR A 128 -10.58 -16.42 -22.35
N GLN A 129 -9.88 -15.38 -21.87
CA GLN A 129 -8.47 -15.15 -22.20
C GLN A 129 -7.54 -15.96 -21.29
N THR A 130 -6.38 -16.34 -21.85
CA THR A 130 -5.33 -17.04 -21.10
C THR A 130 -4.29 -16.03 -20.65
N CYS A 131 -4.38 -15.61 -19.39
CA CYS A 131 -3.51 -14.61 -18.81
C CYS A 131 -2.29 -15.28 -18.23
N THR A 132 -1.13 -14.95 -18.76
CA THR A 132 0.14 -15.59 -18.37
C THR A 132 1.06 -14.65 -17.62
N ARG A 133 0.70 -13.36 -17.56
CA ARG A 133 1.45 -12.31 -16.88
C ARG A 133 0.49 -11.42 -16.08
N PHE A 134 0.98 -10.85 -15.00
CA PHE A 134 0.29 -9.74 -14.33
C PHE A 134 1.28 -8.65 -13.94
N VAL A 135 0.74 -7.46 -13.71
CA VAL A 135 1.44 -6.34 -13.11
C VAL A 135 0.57 -5.77 -12.00
N LEU A 136 1.13 -5.68 -10.79
CA LEU A 136 0.58 -4.88 -9.71
C LEU A 136 1.23 -3.51 -9.72
N TYR A 137 0.44 -2.46 -9.66
CA TYR A 137 0.88 -1.08 -9.55
C TYR A 137 0.55 -0.55 -8.15
N TYR A 138 1.48 0.18 -7.57
CA TYR A 138 1.33 0.84 -6.28
C TYR A 138 2.19 2.09 -6.24
N ASN A 139 1.92 3.03 -5.34
CA ASN A 139 2.79 4.19 -5.14
C ASN A 139 3.33 4.22 -3.72
N LEU A 140 4.63 4.42 -3.61
CA LEU A 140 5.29 4.73 -2.36
C LEU A 140 5.31 6.24 -2.17
N GLU A 141 5.13 6.70 -0.94
CA GLU A 141 5.16 8.14 -0.61
C GLU A 141 6.54 8.75 -0.89
N ARG A 142 7.61 7.96 -0.76
CA ARG A 142 8.99 8.42 -1.00
C ARG A 142 9.48 8.25 -2.44
N SER A 143 9.01 7.22 -3.11
CA SER A 143 9.59 6.75 -4.39
C SER A 143 8.62 6.81 -5.56
N GLY A 144 7.39 7.28 -5.32
CA GLY A 144 6.36 7.39 -6.35
C GLY A 144 5.91 6.03 -6.87
N ALA A 145 5.54 5.98 -8.15
CA ALA A 145 4.97 4.80 -8.79
C ALA A 145 5.95 3.63 -8.83
N GLN A 146 5.47 2.48 -8.41
CA GLN A 146 6.19 1.21 -8.38
C GLN A 146 5.34 0.14 -9.05
N THR A 147 6.02 -0.92 -9.52
CA THR A 147 5.35 -2.08 -10.09
C THR A 147 5.93 -3.38 -9.55
N LYS A 148 5.09 -4.40 -9.42
CA LYS A 148 5.49 -5.78 -9.16
C LYS A 148 5.01 -6.64 -10.32
N LEU A 149 5.97 -7.25 -11.01
CA LEU A 149 5.70 -8.14 -12.14
C LEU A 149 5.45 -9.57 -11.63
N SER A 150 4.67 -10.32 -12.41
CA SER A 150 4.51 -11.75 -12.22
C SER A 150 5.85 -12.49 -12.31
N LYS A 151 5.98 -13.56 -11.51
CA LYS A 151 7.14 -14.45 -11.56
C LYS A 151 7.11 -15.32 -12.80
N PHE A 152 5.95 -15.87 -13.14
CA PHE A 152 5.76 -16.66 -14.36
C PHE A 152 5.43 -15.78 -15.59
N GLY A 153 5.78 -16.26 -16.78
CA GLY A 153 5.36 -15.70 -18.07
C GLY A 153 6.14 -14.50 -18.62
N ASN A 154 7.32 -14.17 -18.08
CA ASN A 154 8.13 -13.05 -18.57
C ASN A 154 8.73 -13.27 -19.97
#